data_AF-A0A3L7UTA2-F1
#
_entry.id   AF-A0A3L7UTA2-F1
#
_cell.length_a   1.000
_cell.length_b   1.000
_cell.length_c   1.000
_cell.angle_alpha   90.00
_cell.angle_beta   90.00
_cell.angle_gamma   90.00
#
_symmetry.space_group_name_H-M   'P 1'
#
loop_
_entity.id
_entity.type
_entity.pdbx_description
1 polymer ?
#
loop_
_entity_poly.entity_id
_entity_poly.type
_entity_poly.pdbx_seq_one_letter_code
_entity_poly.pdbx_strand_id
1 'polypeptide(L)'
;MDGPHGSAPDFRPFDDDVAVCDAVGSRRALAAELVRDWTGNAPGSVADYREVIDRKDIDIVHISTPDHWHAKIAIEAMLAGKDVYCEKPMTLTIFSFGRE
;
A
#
# COMPACT_ATOMS: atom_id res chain seq x y z
N MET A 1 19.83 -4.37 7.02
CA MET A 1 18.44 -4.89 6.94
C MET A 1 18.48 -5.89 5.80
N ASP A 2 19.19 -7.01 5.99
CA ASP A 2 19.80 -7.75 4.86
C ASP A 2 19.46 -9.25 4.90
N GLY A 3 18.25 -9.59 5.37
CA GLY A 3 17.72 -10.96 5.37
C GLY A 3 16.45 -11.06 4.50
N PRO A 4 16.01 -12.28 4.14
CA PRO A 4 14.80 -12.54 3.35
C PRO A 4 13.55 -12.34 4.22
N HIS A 5 13.44 -11.19 4.88
CA HIS A 5 12.40 -10.91 5.85
C HIS A 5 11.29 -10.14 5.15
N GLY A 6 10.23 -10.87 4.84
CA GLY A 6 9.00 -10.38 4.22
C GLY A 6 8.35 -11.55 3.50
N SER A 7 7.08 -11.82 3.79
CA SER A 7 6.31 -12.87 3.13
C SER A 7 5.78 -12.44 1.75
N ALA A 8 6.03 -11.20 1.33
CA ALA A 8 5.60 -10.67 0.04
C ALA A 8 5.98 -11.57 -1.17
N PRO A 9 7.20 -12.15 -1.25
CA PRO A 9 7.53 -13.08 -2.35
C PRO A 9 6.72 -14.38 -2.34
N ASP A 10 6.14 -14.78 -1.21
CA ASP A 10 5.35 -16.00 -1.08
C ASP A 10 3.89 -15.79 -1.52
N PHE A 11 3.42 -14.54 -1.59
CA PHE A 11 2.02 -14.22 -1.95
C PHE A 11 1.77 -14.08 -3.47
N ARG A 12 2.83 -14.05 -4.28
CA ARG A 12 2.79 -13.95 -5.76
C ARG A 12 1.71 -14.76 -6.51
N PRO A 13 1.29 -15.97 -6.08
CA PRO A 13 0.21 -16.68 -6.77
C PRO A 13 -1.18 -16.04 -6.59
N PHE A 14 -1.33 -15.11 -5.65
CA PHE A 14 -2.61 -14.57 -5.18
C PHE A 14 -2.79 -13.08 -5.47
N ASP A 15 -1.72 -12.33 -5.73
CA ASP A 15 -1.75 -10.90 -6.00
C ASP A 15 -0.81 -10.48 -7.14
N ASP A 16 -1.12 -9.36 -7.79
CA ASP A 16 -0.30 -8.69 -8.79
C ASP A 16 0.03 -7.27 -8.31
N ASP A 17 1.29 -7.03 -7.95
CA ASP A 17 1.79 -5.75 -7.45
C ASP A 17 1.92 -4.73 -8.60
N VAL A 18 0.82 -4.08 -8.97
CA VAL A 18 0.77 -3.16 -10.13
C VAL A 18 1.28 -1.74 -9.84
N ALA A 19 1.44 -1.35 -8.58
CA ALA A 19 1.82 0.01 -8.19
C ALA A 19 2.49 0.06 -6.80
N VAL A 20 3.51 0.90 -6.67
CA VAL A 20 4.12 1.28 -5.39
C VAL A 20 4.00 2.78 -5.16
N CYS A 21 3.62 3.15 -3.93
CA CYS A 21 3.40 4.53 -3.52
C CYS A 21 4.17 4.88 -2.26
N ASP A 22 5.02 5.91 -2.32
CA ASP A 22 5.67 6.50 -1.16
C ASP A 22 6.05 7.95 -1.47
N ALA A 23 5.87 8.87 -0.52
CA ALA A 23 6.27 10.27 -0.68
C ALA A 23 7.80 10.43 -0.80
N VAL A 24 8.57 9.50 -0.23
CA VAL A 24 10.03 9.50 -0.22
C VAL A 24 10.56 8.72 -1.42
N GLY A 25 11.15 9.44 -2.38
CA GLY A 25 11.59 8.86 -3.65
C GLY A 25 12.56 7.69 -3.53
N SER A 26 13.47 7.70 -2.55
CA SER A 26 14.41 6.57 -2.34
C SER A 26 13.71 5.31 -1.84
N ARG A 27 12.71 5.42 -0.96
CA ARG A 27 11.89 4.30 -0.48
C ARG A 27 11.03 3.74 -1.62
N ARG A 28 10.44 4.64 -2.40
CA ARG A 28 9.66 4.28 -3.58
C ARG A 28 10.49 3.54 -4.63
N ALA A 29 11.72 4.00 -4.88
CA ALA A 29 12.65 3.34 -5.81
C ALA A 29 13.03 1.94 -5.34
N LEU A 30 13.36 1.79 -4.04
CA LEU A 30 13.65 0.49 -3.43
C LEU A 30 12.46 -0.45 -3.53
N ALA A 31 11.25 0.00 -3.19
CA ALA A 31 10.04 -0.82 -3.30
C ALA A 31 9.79 -1.29 -4.74
N ALA A 32 9.97 -0.41 -5.72
CA ALA A 32 9.82 -0.77 -7.13
C ALA A 32 10.87 -1.80 -7.58
N GLU A 33 12.10 -1.75 -7.04
CA GLU A 33 13.15 -2.74 -7.30
C GLU A 33 12.80 -4.09 -6.67
N LEU A 34 12.34 -4.10 -5.41
CA LEU A 34 11.91 -5.32 -4.74
C LEU A 34 10.76 -6.02 -5.48
N VAL A 35 9.73 -5.27 -5.90
CA VAL A 35 8.63 -5.84 -6.69
C VAL A 35 9.14 -6.41 -8.01
N ARG A 36 10.06 -5.73 -8.70
CA ARG A 36 10.68 -6.25 -9.93
C ARG A 36 11.43 -7.55 -9.68
N ASP A 37 12.19 -7.63 -8.60
CA ASP A 37 12.95 -8.83 -8.25
C ASP A 37 12.04 -10.01 -7.88
N TRP A 38 10.90 -9.74 -7.24
CA TRP A 38 9.96 -10.77 -6.80
C TRP A 38 9.07 -11.28 -7.95
N THR A 39 8.55 -10.37 -8.76
CA THR A 39 7.51 -10.66 -9.76
C THR A 39 8.05 -10.76 -11.19
N GLY A 40 9.20 -10.15 -11.47
CA GLY A 40 9.71 -9.93 -12.82
C GLY A 40 9.06 -8.75 -13.55
N ASN A 41 8.05 -8.12 -12.96
CA ASN A 41 7.30 -7.00 -13.55
C ASN A 41 7.66 -5.68 -12.89
N ALA A 42 7.67 -4.60 -13.67
CA ALA A 42 7.90 -3.26 -13.15
C ALA A 42 6.58 -2.61 -12.71
N PRO A 43 6.39 -2.32 -11.41
CA PRO A 43 5.17 -1.65 -10.95
C PRO A 43 5.19 -0.17 -11.38
N GLY A 44 4.00 0.43 -11.43
CA GLY A 44 3.88 1.88 -11.46
C GLY A 44 4.51 2.52 -10.22
N SER A 45 5.14 3.69 -10.37
CA SER A 45 5.80 4.40 -9.26
C SER A 45 5.16 5.77 -9.07
N VAL A 46 4.44 5.94 -7.96
CA VAL A 46 3.65 7.16 -7.69
C VAL A 46 4.03 7.79 -6.36
N ALA A 47 4.04 9.13 -6.31
CA ALA A 47 4.39 9.89 -5.12
C ALA A 47 3.18 10.25 -4.26
N ASP A 48 1.99 10.36 -4.89
CA ASP A 48 0.72 10.66 -4.23
C ASP A 48 -0.21 9.43 -4.29
N TYR A 49 -0.77 9.04 -3.14
CA TYR A 49 -1.68 7.89 -3.06
C TYR A 49 -3.02 8.18 -3.76
N ARG A 50 -3.35 9.45 -4.00
CA ARG A 50 -4.57 9.83 -4.74
C ARG A 50 -4.56 9.28 -6.17
N GLU A 51 -3.38 9.23 -6.79
CA GLU A 51 -3.20 8.63 -8.11
C GLU A 51 -3.40 7.11 -8.10
N VAL A 52 -3.22 6.45 -6.94
CA VAL A 52 -3.49 5.01 -6.75
C VAL A 52 -4.98 4.77 -6.61
N ILE A 53 -5.68 5.53 -5.76
CA ILE A 53 -7.12 5.29 -5.52
C ILE A 53 -7.98 5.64 -6.75
N ASP A 54 -7.54 6.61 -7.57
CA ASP A 54 -8.24 7.02 -8.80
C ASP A 54 -8.05 6.03 -9.97
N ARG A 55 -7.09 5.10 -9.85
CA ARG A 55 -6.83 4.08 -10.87
C ARG A 55 -7.92 3.02 -10.89
N LYS A 56 -8.47 2.75 -12.07
CA LYS A 56 -9.55 1.77 -12.25
C LYS A 56 -9.06 0.33 -12.35
N ASP A 57 -7.77 0.14 -12.58
CA ASP A 57 -7.10 -1.16 -12.74
C ASP A 57 -6.56 -1.73 -11.41
N ILE A 58 -6.79 -1.04 -10.30
CA ILE A 58 -6.40 -1.48 -8.96
C ILE A 58 -7.65 -1.98 -8.22
N ASP A 59 -7.63 -3.20 -7.71
CA ASP A 59 -8.75 -3.79 -6.96
C ASP A 59 -8.58 -3.61 -5.45
N ILE A 60 -7.36 -3.83 -4.95
CA ILE A 60 -7.03 -3.84 -3.51
C ILE A 60 -5.91 -2.81 -3.24
N VAL A 61 -5.96 -2.10 -2.11
CA VAL A 61 -4.87 -1.26 -1.62
C VAL A 61 -4.31 -1.77 -0.29
N HIS A 62 -2.98 -1.83 -0.20
CA HIS A 62 -2.24 -2.20 1.00
C HIS A 62 -1.64 -0.94 1.64
N ILE A 63 -2.11 -0.57 2.83
CA ILE A 63 -1.72 0.64 3.53
C ILE A 63 -0.71 0.29 4.63
N SER A 64 0.55 0.62 4.37
CA SER A 64 1.68 0.45 5.30
C SER A 64 2.35 1.79 5.65
N THR A 65 1.59 2.88 5.52
CA THR A 65 2.04 4.24 5.87
C THR A 65 2.16 4.42 7.38
N PRO A 66 2.65 5.56 7.89
CA PRO A 66 2.53 5.85 9.31
C PRO A 66 1.06 5.85 9.80
N ASP A 67 0.86 5.46 11.04
CA ASP A 67 -0.42 5.33 11.76
C ASP A 67 -1.38 6.52 11.64
N HIS A 68 -0.86 7.75 11.60
CA HIS A 68 -1.67 8.96 11.45
C HIS A 68 -2.24 9.17 10.03
N TRP A 69 -1.73 8.44 9.03
CA TRP A 69 -2.23 8.45 7.66
C TRP A 69 -3.21 7.31 7.34
N HIS A 70 -3.17 6.23 8.12
CA HIS A 70 -4.00 5.04 7.91
C HIS A 70 -5.47 5.35 7.70
N ALA A 71 -6.10 6.05 8.67
CA ALA A 71 -7.53 6.34 8.61
C ALA A 71 -7.92 7.13 7.36
N LYS A 72 -7.14 8.14 6.99
CA LYS A 72 -7.44 8.99 5.83
C LYS A 72 -7.38 8.20 4.52
N ILE A 73 -6.30 7.46 4.31
CA ILE A 73 -6.11 6.68 3.08
C ILE A 73 -7.13 5.55 3.00
N ALA A 74 -7.39 4.87 4.12
CA ALA A 74 -8.36 3.78 4.18
C ALA A 74 -9.77 4.26 3.84
N ILE A 75 -10.22 5.38 4.43
CA ILE A 75 -11.54 5.96 4.13
C ILE A 75 -11.62 6.37 2.66
N GLU A 76 -10.62 7.09 2.14
CA GLU A 76 -10.62 7.55 0.74
C GLU A 76 -10.60 6.38 -0.24
N ALA A 77 -9.86 5.30 0.03
CA ALA A 77 -9.83 4.10 -0.79
C ALA A 77 -11.15 3.32 -0.75
N MET A 78 -11.77 3.16 0.42
CA MET A 78 -13.09 2.51 0.54
C MET A 78 -14.17 3.31 -0.20
N LEU A 79 -14.14 4.65 -0.11
CA LEU A 79 -15.06 5.52 -0.85
C LEU A 79 -14.86 5.43 -2.37
N ALA A 80 -13.62 5.18 -2.82
CA ALA A 80 -13.29 4.89 -4.21
C ALA A 80 -13.67 3.45 -4.65
N GLY A 81 -14.24 2.65 -3.75
CA GLY A 81 -14.69 1.28 -4.02
C GLY A 81 -13.55 0.25 -4.08
N LYS A 82 -12.43 0.52 -3.42
CA LYS A 82 -11.28 -0.39 -3.32
C LYS A 82 -11.37 -1.22 -2.04
N ASP A 83 -10.94 -2.47 -2.12
CA ASP A 83 -10.71 -3.27 -0.92
C ASP A 83 -9.46 -2.77 -0.20
N VAL A 84 -9.52 -2.69 1.13
CA VAL A 84 -8.44 -2.09 1.93
C VAL A 84 -7.87 -3.10 2.91
N TYR A 85 -6.57 -3.34 2.80
CA TYR A 85 -5.77 -3.94 3.86
C TYR A 85 -4.93 -2.85 4.52
N CYS A 86 -5.02 -2.71 5.84
CA CYS A 86 -4.29 -1.68 6.60
C CYS A 86 -3.42 -2.33 7.67
N GLU A 87 -2.13 -1.99 7.69
CA GLU A 87 -1.21 -2.52 8.69
C GLU A 87 -1.51 -2.01 10.10
N LYS A 88 -1.08 -2.80 11.08
CA LYS A 88 -1.20 -2.44 12.49
C LYS A 88 -0.16 -1.37 12.89
N PRO A 89 -0.50 -0.47 13.84
CA PRO A 89 -1.81 -0.23 14.42
C PRO A 89 -2.69 0.56 13.43
N MET A 90 -3.96 0.17 13.27
CA MET A 90 -4.84 0.84 12.31
C MET A 90 -5.08 2.33 12.63
N THR A 91 -4.91 2.75 13.88
CA THR A 91 -5.02 4.16 14.32
C THR A 91 -4.24 4.43 15.62
N LEU A 92 -3.74 5.67 15.79
CA LEU A 92 -3.06 6.15 17.00
C LEU A 92 -3.99 6.26 18.23
N THR A 93 -5.31 6.35 18.04
CA THR A 93 -6.27 6.57 19.14
C THR A 93 -7.61 5.89 18.85
N ILE A 94 -8.21 5.23 19.86
CA ILE A 94 -9.52 4.54 19.77
C ILE A 94 -10.64 5.44 19.21
N PHE A 95 -10.56 6.75 19.43
CA PHE A 95 -11.60 7.71 19.03
C PHE A 95 -11.85 7.77 17.51
N SER A 96 -10.88 7.39 16.69
CA SER A 96 -11.04 7.38 15.23
C SER A 96 -11.88 6.19 14.71
N PHE A 97 -12.15 5.18 15.55
CA PHE A 97 -12.90 3.96 15.17
C PHE A 97 -14.39 4.00 15.55
N GLY A 98 -14.87 5.06 16.19
CA GLY A 98 -16.28 5.12 16.63
C GLY A 98 -16.76 6.54 16.87
N ARG A 99 -17.50 7.08 15.90
CA ARG A 99 -18.48 8.14 16.15
C ARG A 99 -19.83 7.68 15.62
N GLU A 100 -20.63 7.14 16.54
CA GLU A 100 -22.04 7.51 16.64
C GLU A 100 -22.13 8.85 17.40
#